data_AF-A0A9W6GY68-F1
#
_entry.id   AF-A0A9W6GY68-F1
#
_cell.length_a   1.000
_cell.length_b   1.000
_cell.length_c   1.000
_cell.angle_alpha   90.00
_cell.angle_beta   90.00
_cell.angle_gamma   90.00
#
_symmetry.space_group_name_H-M   'P 1'
#
loop_
_entity.id
_entity.type
_entity.pdbx_description
1 polymer ?
#
loop_
_entity_poly.entity_id
_entity_poly.type
_entity_poly.pdbx_seq_one_letter_code
_entity_poly.pdbx_strand_id
1 'polypeptide(L)' 'MAAAIGLREGFDAKVLQALAKRTKDGPQPRRLLALAAIYDGATRSEAAKIGGVTL' A
#
# COMPACT_ATOMS: atom_id res chain seq x y z
N MET A 1 5.68 -14.36 -15.54
CA MET A 1 5.42 -13.17 -14.70
C MET A 1 3.98 -12.75 -14.98
N ALA A 2 3.13 -12.63 -13.96
CA ALA A 2 1.77 -12.11 -14.18
C ALA A 2 1.86 -10.65 -14.66
N ALA A 3 0.90 -10.23 -15.49
CA ALA A 3 0.82 -8.86 -15.97
C ALA A 3 0.70 -7.87 -14.80
N ALA A 4 1.39 -6.74 -14.89
CA ALA A 4 1.28 -5.69 -13.89
C ALA A 4 -0.14 -5.11 -13.89
N ILE A 5 -0.73 -4.96 -12.70
CA ILE A 5 -2.02 -4.29 -12.52
C ILE A 5 -1.73 -2.83 -12.21
N GLY A 6 -2.28 -1.92 -13.03
CA GLY A 6 -2.18 -0.48 -12.79
C GLY A 6 -2.93 -0.07 -11.53
N LEU A 7 -2.35 0.84 -10.76
CA LEU A 7 -3.03 1.47 -9.63
C LEU A 7 -4.01 2.54 -10.12
N ARG A 8 -5.08 2.77 -9.35
CA ARG A 8 -6.09 3.77 -9.66
C ARG A 8 -5.57 5.17 -9.34
N GLU A 9 -5.55 6.06 -10.33
CA GLU A 9 -4.98 7.42 -10.22
C GLU A 9 -5.73 8.37 -9.26
N GLY A 10 -6.90 7.99 -8.75
CA GLY A 10 -7.70 8.81 -7.82
C GLY A 10 -7.27 8.75 -6.35
N PHE A 11 -6.16 8.06 -6.04
CA PHE A 11 -5.63 7.94 -4.68
C PHE A 11 -4.21 8.46 -4.61
N ASP A 12 -3.87 9.06 -3.46
CA ASP A 12 -2.51 9.42 -3.11
C ASP A 12 -2.08 8.72 -1.82
N ALA A 13 -0.77 8.76 -1.54
CA ALA A 13 -0.21 8.16 -0.35
C ALA A 13 -0.73 8.78 0.95
N LYS A 14 -1.03 10.09 0.96
CA LYS A 14 -1.48 10.82 2.16
C LYS A 14 -2.87 10.38 2.59
N VAL A 15 -3.79 10.21 1.64
CA VAL A 15 -5.15 9.71 1.86
C VAL A 15 -5.08 8.30 2.42
N LEU A 16 -4.24 7.43 1.86
CA LEU A 16 -4.09 6.06 2.34
C LEU A 16 -3.47 5.98 3.74
N GLN A 17 -2.49 6.83 4.05
CA GLN A 17 -1.93 6.94 5.41
C GLN A 17 -2.97 7.45 6.41
N ALA A 18 -3.81 8.41 6.02
CA ALA A 18 -4.90 8.90 6.86
C ALA A 18 -5.96 7.82 7.12
N LEU A 19 -6.32 7.04 6.11
CA LEU A 19 -7.22 5.89 6.23
C LEU A 19 -6.61 4.80 7.12
N ALA A 20 -5.32 4.51 6.97
CA ALA A 20 -4.60 3.53 7.78
C ALA A 20 -4.63 3.87 9.28
N LYS A 21 -4.60 5.17 9.64
CA LYS A 21 -4.72 5.62 11.04
C LYS A 21 -6.15 5.53 11.59
N ARG A 22 -7.16 5.54 10.73
CA ARG A 22 -8.59 5.54 11.11
C ARG A 22 -9.21 4.15 11.13
N THR A 23 -8.61 3.19 10.44
CA THR A 23 -9.12 1.82 10.43
C THR A 23 -8.94 1.15 11.79
N LYS A 24 -9.95 0.37 12.16
CA LYS A 24 -9.97 -0.45 13.38
C LYS A 24 -9.63 -1.91 13.08
N ASP A 25 -9.51 -2.27 11.80
CA ASP A 25 -9.26 -3.64 11.35
C ASP A 25 -7.77 -3.93 11.42
N GLY A 26 -7.33 -4.83 12.30
CA GLY A 26 -5.90 -5.12 12.53
C GLY A 26 -5.03 -5.31 11.27
N PRO A 27 -5.43 -6.08 10.24
CA PRO A 27 -4.61 -6.27 9.04
C PRO A 27 -4.72 -5.13 8.00
N GLN A 28 -5.77 -4.30 8.07
CA GLN A 28 -6.04 -3.28 7.05
C GLN A 28 -5.03 -2.12 7.01
N PRO A 29 -4.50 -1.57 8.13
CA PRO A 29 -3.52 -0.50 8.09
C PRO A 29 -2.28 -0.88 7.29
N ARG A 30 -1.76 -2.10 7.45
CA ARG A 30 -0.56 -2.57 6.74
C ARG A 30 -0.76 -2.61 5.23
N ARG A 31 -1.93 -3.02 4.75
CA ARG A 31 -2.26 -3.02 3.32
C ARG A 31 -2.37 -1.60 2.76
N LEU A 32 -3.00 -0.70 3.50
CA LEU A 32 -3.12 0.71 3.11
C LEU A 32 -1.76 1.41 3.08
N LEU A 33 -0.89 1.12 4.05
CA LEU A 33 0.48 1.64 4.08
C LEU A 33 1.35 1.08 2.96
N ALA A 34 1.19 -0.20 2.60
CA ALA A 34 1.88 -0.79 1.46
C ALA A 34 1.46 -0.12 0.14
N LEU A 35 0.16 0.14 -0.04
CA LEU A 35 -0.33 0.90 -1.20
C LEU A 35 0.19 2.34 -1.20
N ALA A 36 0.21 3.02 -0.04
CA ALA A 36 0.75 4.37 0.08
C ALA A 36 2.21 4.43 -0.37
N ALA A 37 3.03 3.46 0.03
CA ALA A 37 4.41 3.36 -0.40
C ALA A 37 4.53 3.19 -1.93
N ILE A 38 3.67 2.39 -2.56
CA ILE A 38 3.70 2.22 -4.02
C ILE A 38 3.32 3.53 -4.74
N TYR A 39 2.33 4.30 -4.23
CA TYR A 39 2.01 5.61 -4.79
C TYR A 39 3.15 6.63 -4.62
N ASP A 40 3.93 6.53 -3.54
CA ASP A 40 5.13 7.34 -3.32
C ASP A 40 6.35 6.85 -4.14
N GLY A 41 6.18 5.82 -4.98
CA GLY A 41 7.24 5.30 -5.86
C GLY A 41 8.19 4.30 -5.19
N ALA A 42 7.84 3.75 -4.03
CA ALA A 42 8.63 2.73 -3.37
C ALA A 42 8.73 1.45 -4.22
N THR A 43 9.82 0.72 -4.01
CA THR A 43 10.04 -0.56 -4.69
C THR A 43 9.03 -1.61 -4.23
N ARG A 44 8.83 -2.63 -5.07
CA ARG A 44 7.98 -3.79 -4.75
C ARG A 44 8.42 -4.47 -3.44
N SER A 45 9.72 -4.52 -3.16
CA SER A 45 10.29 -5.11 -1.95
C SER A 45 9.97 -4.30 -0.69
N GLU A 46 10.08 -2.97 -0.76
CA GLU A 46 9.74 -2.08 0.35
C GLU A 46 8.24 -2.16 0.68
N ALA A 47 7.39 -2.14 -0.36
CA ALA A 47 5.95 -2.31 -0.19
C ALA A 47 5.58 -3.67 0.40
N ALA A 48 6.24 -4.76 -0.04
CA ALA A 48 6.01 -6.11 0.49
C ALA A 48 6.35 -6.21 1.99
N LYS A 49 7.46 -5.58 2.42
CA LYS A 49 7.86 -5.52 3.83
C LYS A 49 6.81 -4.83 4.70
N ILE A 50 6.23 -3.72 4.23
CA ILE A 50 5.18 -2.99 4.94
C ILE A 50 3.89 -3.83 5.02
N GLY A 51 3.52 -4.48 3.91
CA GLY A 51 2.34 -5.34 3.83
C GLY A 51 2.45 -6.65 4.63
N GLY A 52 3.67 -7.03 5.03
CA GLY A 52 3.94 -8.32 5.68
C GLY A 52 3.79 -9.51 4.72
N VAL A 53 4.15 -9.32 3.45
CA VAL A 53 4.06 -10.35 2.39
C VAL A 53 5.43 -10.59 1.76
N THR A 54 5.57 -11.71 1.05
CA THR A 54 6.79 -12.09 0.33
C THR A 54 6.72 -11.65 -1.15
N LEU A 55 7.88 -11.61 -1.81
CA LEU A 55 8.02 -11.20 -3.23
C LEU A 55 7.61 -12.28 -4.22
#